data_AF-A0A9P5SQG9-F1
#
_entry.id   AF-A0A9P5SQG9-F1
#
_cell.length_a   1.000
_cell.length_b   1.000
_cell.length_c   1.000
_cell.angle_alpha   90.00
_cell.angle_beta   90.00
_cell.angle_gamma   90.00
#
_symmetry.space_group_name_H-M   'P 1'
#
loop_
_entity.id
_entity.type
_entity.pdbx_description
1 polymer ?
#
loop_
_entity_poly.entity_id
_entity_poly.type
_entity_poly.pdbx_seq_one_letter_code
_entity_poly.pdbx_strand_id
1 'polypeptide(L)'
;MVVVVQQKKRKSSPWAFLRAPAPSKKNEHPIPILGYILIALVVIQWLHATSLAVKLQCVIGAALFSCTEYTFYTMTIEHPDGSVTVSPFAGRPGHTTIHQYIMNVFYIPILIHGYHALIGSTALRILLFPLNIWLLEIIQGYTLIYLIGYNAAWSYKGYDAFFHGTIKLWYIHHWIMMGALIELVALPYALPLTHTVANYFV
;
A
#
# COMPACT_ATOMS: atom_id res chain seq x y z
N MET A 1 -20.23 -14.46 47.58
CA MET A 1 -18.88 -13.85 47.59
C MET A 1 -18.49 -13.54 46.16
N VAL A 2 -18.39 -12.26 45.78
CA VAL A 2 -17.93 -11.85 44.44
C VAL A 2 -16.42 -11.65 44.53
N VAL A 3 -15.65 -12.51 43.89
CA VAL A 3 -14.18 -12.35 43.81
C VAL A 3 -13.89 -11.28 42.76
N VAL A 4 -13.62 -10.06 43.20
CA VAL A 4 -13.14 -8.99 42.34
C VAL A 4 -11.68 -9.29 42.02
N VAL A 5 -11.44 -9.90 40.85
CA VAL A 5 -10.08 -10.09 40.33
C VAL A 5 -9.56 -8.71 39.92
N GLN A 6 -8.65 -8.14 40.73
CA GLN A 6 -7.91 -6.95 40.35
C GLN A 6 -7.10 -7.26 39.08
N GLN A 7 -7.56 -6.76 37.93
CA GLN A 7 -6.74 -6.77 36.72
C GLN A 7 -5.49 -5.91 36.98
N LYS A 8 -4.35 -6.58 37.18
CA LYS A 8 -3.03 -5.95 37.21
C LYS A 8 -2.90 -5.10 35.94
N LYS A 9 -2.78 -3.78 36.08
CA LYS A 9 -2.49 -2.87 34.96
C LYS A 9 -1.20 -3.33 34.29
N ARG A 10 -1.33 -4.05 33.17
CA ARG A 10 -0.20 -4.46 32.35
C ARG A 10 0.45 -3.18 31.84
N LYS A 11 1.73 -2.96 32.15
CA LYS A 11 2.49 -1.84 31.58
C LYS A 11 2.38 -1.93 30.06
N SER A 12 1.88 -0.89 29.41
CA SER A 12 1.79 -0.82 27.96
C SER A 12 3.20 -0.97 27.39
N SER A 13 3.41 -1.98 26.54
CA SER A 13 4.68 -2.13 25.83
C SER A 13 4.99 -0.85 25.06
N PRO A 14 6.24 -0.37 25.03
CA PRO A 14 6.63 0.77 24.19
C PRO A 14 6.35 0.50 22.71
N TRP A 15 6.16 -0.76 22.29
CA TRP A 15 5.80 -1.16 20.93
C TRP A 15 4.29 -1.17 20.66
N ALA A 16 3.46 -0.84 21.65
CA ALA A 16 2.01 -0.86 21.50
C ALA A 16 1.53 0.15 20.44
N PHE A 17 2.24 1.26 20.24
CA PHE A 17 1.87 2.26 19.21
C PHE A 17 2.04 1.72 17.79
N LEU A 18 3.05 0.87 17.54
CA LEU A 18 3.24 0.26 16.22
C LEU A 18 2.10 -0.68 15.84
N ARG A 19 1.34 -1.19 16.82
CA ARG A 19 0.20 -2.08 16.63
C ARG A 19 -1.13 -1.44 17.00
N ALA A 20 -1.16 -0.12 17.14
CA ALA A 20 -2.42 0.59 17.25
C ALA A 20 -3.28 0.28 16.01
N PRO A 21 -4.62 0.21 16.12
CA PRO A 21 -5.47 0.10 14.95
C PRO A 21 -5.52 1.43 14.18
N ALA A 22 -5.86 1.37 12.89
CA ALA A 22 -6.18 2.57 12.11
C ALA A 22 -7.28 3.40 12.79
N PRO A 23 -7.20 4.74 12.73
CA PRO A 23 -8.38 5.56 12.97
C PRO A 23 -9.52 5.08 12.07
N SER A 24 -10.71 4.89 12.66
CA SER A 24 -11.91 4.52 11.90
C SER A 24 -12.47 5.71 11.14
N LYS A 25 -13.38 5.47 10.18
CA LYS A 25 -14.15 6.50 9.47
C LYS A 25 -14.88 7.50 10.39
N LYS A 26 -15.14 7.16 11.66
CA LYS A 26 -15.71 8.11 12.64
C LYS A 26 -14.80 9.32 12.93
N ASN A 27 -13.50 9.22 12.60
CA ASN A 27 -12.54 10.31 12.74
C ASN A 27 -12.43 11.16 11.47
N GLU A 28 -13.31 10.96 10.49
CA GLU A 28 -13.33 11.71 9.25
C GLU A 28 -13.45 13.22 9.51
N HIS A 29 -12.62 14.00 8.83
CA HIS A 29 -12.57 15.45 8.94
C HIS A 29 -12.37 16.08 7.55
N PRO A 30 -12.74 17.36 7.35
CA PRO A 30 -12.41 18.07 6.12
C PRO A 30 -10.89 18.14 5.92
N ILE A 31 -10.45 18.20 4.65
CA ILE A 31 -9.03 18.30 4.32
C ILE A 31 -8.45 19.59 4.92
N PRO A 32 -7.35 19.53 5.69
CA PRO A 32 -6.73 20.72 6.24
C PRO A 32 -6.15 21.59 5.12
N ILE A 33 -5.99 22.90 5.34
CA ILE A 33 -5.41 23.84 4.34
C ILE A 33 -4.06 23.35 3.83
N LEU A 34 -3.18 22.92 4.74
CA LEU A 34 -1.89 22.34 4.38
C LEU A 34 -2.01 21.02 3.60
N GLY A 35 -3.12 20.30 3.74
CA GLY A 35 -3.46 19.12 2.94
C GLY A 35 -3.74 19.45 1.48
N TYR A 36 -4.47 20.53 1.20
CA TYR A 36 -4.67 21.01 -0.18
C TYR A 36 -3.34 21.42 -0.83
N ILE A 37 -2.46 22.09 -0.07
CA ILE A 37 -1.12 22.46 -0.55
C ILE A 37 -0.31 21.20 -0.87
N LEU A 38 -0.32 20.20 0.01
CA LEU A 38 0.35 18.92 -0.23
C LEU A 38 -0.16 18.24 -1.51
N ILE A 39 -1.48 18.16 -1.69
CA ILE A 39 -2.08 17.57 -2.90
C ILE A 39 -1.62 18.33 -4.15
N ALA A 40 -1.67 19.66 -4.13
CA ALA A 40 -1.23 20.50 -5.25
C ALA A 40 0.25 20.26 -5.59
N LEU A 41 1.12 20.22 -4.58
CA LEU A 41 2.55 19.96 -4.77
C LEU A 41 2.82 18.57 -5.36
N VAL A 42 2.13 17.52 -4.86
CA VAL A 42 2.26 16.16 -5.40
C VAL A 42 1.78 16.09 -6.86
N VAL A 43 0.64 16.72 -7.17
CA VAL A 43 0.09 16.76 -8.53
C VAL A 43 1.04 17.50 -9.48
N ILE A 44 1.51 18.68 -9.09
CA ILE A 44 2.46 19.48 -9.88
C ILE A 44 3.75 18.67 -10.11
N GLN A 45 4.32 18.11 -9.04
CA GLN A 45 5.53 17.30 -9.15
C GLN A 45 5.32 16.09 -10.07
N TRP A 46 4.19 15.39 -9.96
CA TRP A 46 3.87 14.25 -10.83
C TRP A 46 3.69 14.68 -12.29
N LEU A 47 3.04 15.81 -12.53
CA LEU A 47 2.87 16.36 -13.88
C LEU A 47 4.21 16.72 -14.52
N HIS A 48 5.12 17.35 -13.77
CA HIS A 48 6.44 17.77 -14.26
C HIS A 48 7.44 16.62 -14.38
N ALA A 49 7.45 15.66 -13.44
CA ALA A 49 8.49 14.63 -13.35
C ALA A 49 8.23 13.41 -14.26
N THR A 50 7.05 13.27 -14.84
CA THR A 50 6.67 12.08 -15.63
C THR A 50 6.36 12.45 -17.08
N SER A 51 6.73 11.58 -18.04
CA SER A 51 6.28 11.73 -19.42
C SER A 51 4.83 11.27 -19.60
N LEU A 52 4.17 11.62 -20.71
CA LEU A 52 2.80 11.15 -21.00
C LEU A 52 2.69 9.62 -20.98
N ALA A 53 3.70 8.91 -21.51
CA ALA A 53 3.74 7.45 -21.49
C ALA A 53 3.75 6.89 -20.06
N VAL A 54 4.56 7.48 -19.17
CA VAL A 54 4.58 7.09 -17.75
C VAL A 54 3.24 7.39 -17.08
N LYS A 55 2.62 8.53 -17.36
CA LYS A 55 1.28 8.86 -16.82
C LYS A 55 0.23 7.83 -17.22
N LEU A 56 0.21 7.41 -18.49
CA LEU A 56 -0.68 6.35 -18.98
C LEU A 56 -0.36 5.01 -18.31
N GLN A 57 0.92 4.66 -18.16
CA GLN A 57 1.35 3.47 -17.44
C GLN A 57 0.89 3.50 -15.97
N CYS A 58 0.89 4.65 -15.31
CA CYS A 58 0.41 4.79 -13.93
C CYS A 58 -1.09 4.53 -13.83
N VAL A 59 -1.89 5.06 -14.76
CA VAL A 59 -3.34 4.81 -14.79
C VAL A 59 -3.65 3.34 -15.05
N ILE A 60 -3.01 2.74 -16.07
CA ILE A 60 -3.21 1.33 -16.42
C ILE A 60 -2.71 0.43 -15.28
N GLY A 61 -1.52 0.71 -14.75
CA GLY A 61 -0.93 -0.04 -13.65
C GLY A 61 -1.78 0.04 -12.38
N ALA A 62 -2.34 1.20 -12.06
CA ALA A 62 -3.21 1.36 -10.90
C ALA A 62 -4.51 0.55 -11.09
N ALA A 63 -5.07 0.53 -12.30
CA ALA A 63 -6.25 -0.27 -12.61
C ALA A 63 -5.95 -1.78 -12.51
N LEU A 64 -4.82 -2.24 -13.05
CA LEU A 64 -4.39 -3.63 -12.93
C LEU A 64 -4.15 -4.02 -11.47
N PHE A 65 -3.52 -3.15 -10.67
CA PHE A 65 -3.33 -3.37 -9.25
C PHE A 65 -4.66 -3.51 -8.52
N SER A 66 -5.64 -2.65 -8.81
CA SER A 66 -7.00 -2.77 -8.26
C SER A 66 -7.64 -4.13 -8.59
N CYS A 67 -7.45 -4.64 -9.82
CA CYS A 67 -7.93 -5.97 -10.21
C CYS A 67 -7.21 -7.09 -9.43
N THR A 68 -5.89 -6.99 -9.26
CA THR A 68 -5.11 -7.96 -8.48
C THR A 68 -5.55 -7.99 -7.03
N GLU A 69 -5.71 -6.82 -6.40
CA GLU A 69 -6.19 -6.72 -5.03
C GLU A 69 -7.62 -7.24 -4.90
N TYR A 70 -8.52 -6.84 -5.79
CA TYR A 70 -9.90 -7.33 -5.80
C TYR A 70 -9.92 -8.87 -5.84
N THR A 71 -9.12 -9.45 -6.74
CA THR A 71 -8.98 -10.91 -6.88
C THR A 71 -8.40 -11.53 -5.60
N PHE A 72 -7.38 -10.92 -5.03
CA PHE A 72 -6.77 -11.41 -3.80
C PHE A 72 -7.73 -11.37 -2.60
N TYR A 73 -8.52 -10.31 -2.46
CA TYR A 73 -9.57 -10.21 -1.43
C TYR A 73 -10.63 -11.30 -1.59
N THR A 74 -11.05 -11.57 -2.82
CA THR A 74 -12.02 -12.65 -3.11
C THR A 74 -11.46 -14.06 -2.91
N MET A 75 -10.14 -14.20 -2.84
CA MET A 75 -9.45 -15.48 -2.59
C MET A 75 -8.98 -15.64 -1.14
N THR A 76 -9.20 -14.66 -0.27
CA THR A 76 -8.72 -14.70 1.12
C THR A 76 -9.83 -14.43 2.13
N ILE A 77 -9.72 -15.06 3.29
CA ILE A 77 -10.57 -14.83 4.46
C ILE A 77 -9.65 -14.35 5.59
N GLU A 78 -9.97 -13.21 6.17
CA GLU A 78 -9.32 -12.68 7.37
C GLU A 78 -10.20 -13.01 8.59
N HIS A 79 -9.68 -13.85 9.48
CA HIS A 79 -10.37 -14.29 10.68
C HIS A 79 -10.37 -13.20 11.76
N PRO A 80 -11.24 -13.30 12.80
CA PRO A 80 -11.29 -12.31 13.88
C PRO A 80 -9.98 -12.13 14.66
N ASP A 81 -9.14 -13.17 14.71
CA ASP A 81 -7.80 -13.13 15.30
C ASP A 81 -6.74 -12.47 14.39
N GLY A 82 -7.14 -12.10 13.16
CA GLY A 82 -6.30 -11.53 12.12
C GLY A 82 -5.50 -12.57 11.33
N SER A 83 -5.66 -13.86 11.57
CA SER A 83 -5.08 -14.88 10.68
C SER A 83 -5.75 -14.81 9.31
N VAL A 84 -5.00 -15.14 8.25
CA VAL A 84 -5.51 -15.13 6.87
C VAL A 84 -5.40 -16.53 6.30
N THR A 85 -6.49 -17.00 5.70
CA THR A 85 -6.55 -18.28 4.98
C THR A 85 -6.92 -18.03 3.54
N VAL A 86 -6.27 -18.76 2.62
CA VAL A 86 -6.63 -18.73 1.20
C VAL A 86 -7.83 -19.66 1.00
N SER A 87 -8.92 -19.10 0.49
CA SER A 87 -10.15 -19.83 0.18
C SER A 87 -10.69 -19.34 -1.17
N PRO A 88 -10.24 -19.94 -2.29
CA PRO A 88 -10.64 -19.51 -3.61
C PRO A 88 -12.17 -19.51 -3.75
N PHE A 89 -12.73 -18.41 -4.26
CA PHE A 89 -14.17 -18.24 -4.53
C PHE A 89 -15.10 -18.28 -3.30
N ALA A 90 -14.57 -18.33 -2.09
CA ALA A 90 -15.33 -18.21 -0.84
C ALA A 90 -14.79 -17.10 0.07
N GLY A 91 -13.92 -16.23 -0.46
CA GLY A 91 -13.40 -15.07 0.24
C GLY A 91 -14.43 -13.95 0.38
N ARG A 92 -13.96 -12.81 0.86
CA ARG A 92 -14.78 -11.60 1.05
C ARG A 92 -15.04 -10.88 -0.30
N PRO A 93 -16.09 -10.06 -0.41
CA PRO A 93 -16.26 -9.17 -1.56
C PRO A 93 -14.97 -8.38 -1.80
N GLY A 94 -14.50 -8.41 -3.05
CA GLY A 94 -13.32 -7.64 -3.44
C GLY A 94 -13.57 -6.15 -3.23
N HIS A 95 -12.56 -5.46 -2.73
CA HIS A 95 -12.67 -4.05 -2.42
C HIS A 95 -11.37 -3.34 -2.73
N THR A 96 -11.45 -2.34 -3.61
CA THR A 96 -10.42 -1.33 -3.79
C THR A 96 -11.11 0.02 -3.72
N THR A 97 -10.62 0.93 -2.88
CA THR A 97 -11.21 2.26 -2.78
C THR A 97 -10.71 3.19 -3.87
N ILE A 98 -11.51 4.23 -4.17
CA ILE A 98 -11.05 5.33 -5.03
C ILE A 98 -9.80 6.01 -4.48
N HIS A 99 -9.68 6.10 -3.15
CA HIS A 99 -8.48 6.63 -2.48
C HIS A 99 -7.26 5.79 -2.81
N GLN A 100 -7.37 4.47 -2.68
CA GLN A 100 -6.29 3.56 -3.00
C GLN A 100 -5.90 3.61 -4.49
N TYR A 101 -6.88 3.65 -5.38
CA TYR A 101 -6.63 3.79 -6.81
C TYR A 101 -5.85 5.09 -7.12
N ILE A 102 -6.30 6.23 -6.58
CA ILE A 102 -5.61 7.52 -6.78
C ILE A 102 -4.18 7.47 -6.22
N MET A 103 -3.99 6.91 -5.03
CA MET A 103 -2.67 6.78 -4.42
C MET A 103 -1.73 5.90 -5.25
N ASN A 104 -2.24 4.81 -5.81
CA ASN A 104 -1.49 3.96 -6.74
C ASN A 104 -1.07 4.72 -8.01
N VAL A 105 -1.94 5.56 -8.60
CA VAL A 105 -1.58 6.37 -9.78
C VAL A 105 -0.38 7.28 -9.49
N PHE A 106 -0.34 7.95 -8.34
CA PHE A 106 0.77 8.83 -8.00
C PHE A 106 2.06 8.09 -7.66
N TYR A 107 1.95 6.86 -7.16
CA TYR A 107 3.09 6.15 -6.60
C TYR A 107 3.74 5.15 -7.56
N ILE A 108 3.04 4.68 -8.60
CA ILE A 108 3.64 3.80 -9.62
C ILE A 108 4.99 4.30 -10.19
N PRO A 109 5.21 5.61 -10.44
CA PRO A 109 6.52 6.10 -10.84
C PRO A 109 7.64 5.75 -9.85
N ILE A 110 7.34 5.82 -8.55
CA ILE A 110 8.29 5.50 -7.48
C ILE A 110 8.43 3.98 -7.35
N LEU A 111 7.30 3.26 -7.31
CA LEU A 111 7.25 1.80 -7.16
C LEU A 111 8.02 1.05 -8.24
N ILE A 112 7.94 1.54 -9.49
CA ILE A 112 8.58 0.90 -10.65
C ILE A 112 9.86 1.63 -11.02
N HIS A 113 9.78 2.87 -11.50
CA HIS A 113 10.93 3.55 -12.11
C HIS A 113 11.98 3.95 -11.08
N GLY A 114 11.56 4.55 -9.96
CA GLY A 114 12.46 4.89 -8.85
C GLY A 114 13.12 3.64 -8.25
N TYR A 115 12.34 2.58 -8.05
CA TYR A 115 12.83 1.31 -7.55
C TYR A 115 13.88 0.65 -8.47
N HIS A 116 13.66 0.69 -9.79
CA HIS A 116 14.63 0.20 -10.78
C HIS A 116 15.91 1.03 -10.82
N ALA A 117 15.80 2.35 -10.70
CA ALA A 117 16.95 3.24 -10.66
C ALA A 117 17.82 2.99 -9.42
N LEU A 118 17.20 2.66 -8.28
CA LEU A 118 17.91 2.40 -7.02
C LEU A 118 18.49 0.98 -6.93
N ILE A 119 17.78 -0.02 -7.45
CA ILE A 119 18.13 -1.44 -7.30
C ILE A 119 18.35 -2.06 -8.68
N GLY A 120 19.61 -2.14 -9.13
CA GLY A 120 19.94 -2.66 -10.46
C GLY A 120 19.71 -4.17 -10.65
N SER A 121 19.77 -4.97 -9.58
CA SER A 121 19.61 -6.43 -9.65
C SER A 121 18.13 -6.84 -9.63
N THR A 122 17.69 -7.57 -10.66
CA THR A 122 16.33 -8.14 -10.75
C THR A 122 16.01 -9.03 -9.55
N ALA A 123 16.95 -9.89 -9.13
CA ALA A 123 16.72 -10.77 -7.98
C ALA A 123 16.51 -9.97 -6.69
N LEU A 124 17.30 -8.91 -6.47
CA LEU A 124 17.11 -8.03 -5.31
C LEU A 124 15.79 -7.26 -5.41
N ARG A 125 15.39 -6.81 -6.60
CA ARG A 125 14.10 -6.14 -6.79
C ARG A 125 12.91 -7.03 -6.42
N ILE A 126 12.96 -8.31 -6.77
CA ILE A 126 11.93 -9.29 -6.37
C ILE A 126 11.95 -9.52 -4.85
N LEU A 127 13.13 -9.77 -4.26
CA LEU A 127 13.26 -10.09 -2.84
C LEU A 127 12.91 -8.91 -1.92
N LEU A 128 13.23 -7.68 -2.33
CA LEU A 128 12.95 -6.45 -1.58
C LEU A 128 11.59 -5.85 -1.93
N PHE A 129 10.85 -6.43 -2.88
CA PHE A 129 9.53 -5.94 -3.30
C PHE A 129 8.52 -5.80 -2.13
N PRO A 130 8.46 -6.74 -1.15
CA PRO A 130 7.60 -6.57 0.02
C PRO A 130 7.92 -5.31 0.83
N LEU A 131 9.21 -4.98 0.99
CA LEU A 131 9.63 -3.78 1.71
C LEU A 131 9.22 -2.51 0.94
N ASN A 132 9.33 -2.53 -0.39
CA ASN A 132 8.91 -1.43 -1.25
C ASN A 132 7.39 -1.18 -1.14
N ILE A 133 6.58 -2.25 -1.14
CA ILE A 133 5.12 -2.16 -0.95
C ILE A 133 4.75 -1.72 0.47
N TRP A 134 5.37 -2.26 1.52
CA TRP A 134 5.06 -1.82 2.89
C TRP A 134 5.44 -0.36 3.13
N LEU A 135 6.56 0.11 2.57
CA LEU A 135 6.92 1.53 2.66
C LEU A 135 5.90 2.41 1.93
N LEU A 136 5.46 1.99 0.75
CA LEU A 136 4.36 2.61 0.01
C LEU A 136 3.11 2.71 0.87
N GLU A 137 2.64 1.59 1.40
CA GLU A 137 1.41 1.51 2.19
C GLU A 137 1.51 2.44 3.40
N ILE A 138 2.64 2.44 4.12
CA ILE A 138 2.88 3.33 5.27
C ILE A 138 2.73 4.80 4.87
N ILE A 139 3.44 5.23 3.82
CA ILE A 139 3.41 6.62 3.36
C ILE A 139 1.98 7.01 2.96
N GLN A 140 1.33 6.15 2.19
CA GLN A 140 -0.01 6.43 1.66
C GLN A 140 -1.08 6.39 2.76
N GLY A 141 -1.01 5.42 3.67
CA GLY A 141 -1.91 5.28 4.81
C GLY A 141 -1.85 6.48 5.75
N TYR A 142 -0.64 6.95 6.11
CA TYR A 142 -0.51 8.16 6.92
C TYR A 142 -0.90 9.43 6.17
N THR A 143 -0.67 9.49 4.86
CA THR A 143 -1.17 10.60 4.03
C THR A 143 -2.69 10.66 4.06
N LEU A 144 -3.39 9.52 3.93
CA LEU A 144 -4.85 9.47 4.03
C LEU A 144 -5.33 9.84 5.44
N ILE A 145 -4.70 9.31 6.49
CA ILE A 145 -5.04 9.69 7.87
C ILE A 145 -4.89 11.20 8.08
N TYR A 146 -3.84 11.82 7.53
CA TYR A 146 -3.65 13.27 7.62
C TYR A 146 -4.67 14.07 6.79
N LEU A 147 -5.01 13.60 5.58
CA LEU A 147 -5.90 14.33 4.68
C LEU A 147 -7.36 14.21 5.09
N ILE A 148 -7.82 13.03 5.48
CA ILE A 148 -9.25 12.73 5.69
C ILE A 148 -9.55 12.08 7.04
N GLY A 149 -8.58 11.94 7.94
CA GLY A 149 -8.79 11.47 9.32
C GLY A 149 -8.82 9.96 9.52
N TYR A 150 -8.75 9.15 8.44
CA TYR A 150 -8.70 7.70 8.52
C TYR A 150 -7.99 7.06 7.33
N ASN A 151 -7.56 5.81 7.47
CA ASN A 151 -6.98 5.04 6.35
C ASN A 151 -8.10 4.33 5.59
N ALA A 152 -8.48 4.88 4.43
CA ALA A 152 -9.53 4.32 3.58
C ALA A 152 -9.04 3.16 2.69
N ALA A 153 -7.73 2.96 2.57
CA ALA A 153 -7.15 1.97 1.66
C ALA A 153 -6.82 0.65 2.40
N TRP A 154 -6.03 0.74 3.48
CA TRP A 154 -5.56 -0.44 4.20
C TRP A 154 -5.99 -0.38 5.67
N SER A 155 -6.65 -1.45 6.12
CA SER A 155 -7.08 -1.59 7.51
C SER A 155 -6.97 -3.05 7.94
N TYR A 156 -5.74 -3.49 8.15
CA TYR A 156 -5.41 -4.84 8.56
C TYR A 156 -5.56 -5.06 10.06
N LYS A 157 -5.93 -6.27 10.45
CA LYS A 157 -6.06 -6.70 11.85
C LYS A 157 -5.09 -7.84 12.16
N GLY A 158 -4.85 -8.10 13.44
CA GLY A 158 -4.03 -9.23 13.88
C GLY A 158 -2.69 -8.83 14.50
N TYR A 159 -1.95 -9.84 14.96
CA TYR A 159 -0.69 -9.65 15.68
C TYR A 159 0.47 -9.19 14.78
N ASP A 160 0.32 -9.39 13.47
CA ASP A 160 1.29 -9.09 12.42
C ASP A 160 0.90 -7.84 11.60
N ALA A 161 -0.12 -7.11 12.04
CA ALA A 161 -0.51 -5.81 11.50
C ALA A 161 0.26 -4.69 12.22
N PHE A 162 0.90 -3.82 11.46
CA PHE A 162 1.73 -2.73 11.99
C PHE A 162 1.37 -1.38 11.38
N PHE A 163 1.85 -0.30 12.01
CA PHE A 163 1.68 1.10 11.62
C PHE A 163 0.22 1.48 11.44
N HIS A 164 -0.58 1.40 12.52
CA HIS A 164 -2.01 1.69 12.43
C HIS A 164 -2.76 0.70 11.52
N GLY A 165 -2.33 -0.56 11.47
CA GLY A 165 -2.91 -1.57 10.59
C GLY A 165 -2.74 -1.26 9.09
N THR A 166 -1.75 -0.43 8.74
CA THR A 166 -1.48 -0.04 7.36
C THR A 166 -0.75 -1.13 6.59
N ILE A 167 0.08 -1.93 7.27
CA ILE A 167 0.77 -3.08 6.67
C ILE A 167 0.43 -4.36 7.41
N LYS A 168 0.56 -5.49 6.71
CA LYS A 168 0.42 -6.85 7.27
C LYS A 168 1.56 -7.74 6.80
N LEU A 169 2.31 -8.30 7.75
CA LEU A 169 3.52 -9.08 7.42
C LEU A 169 3.19 -10.41 6.73
N TRP A 170 2.02 -11.00 7.00
CA TRP A 170 1.59 -12.23 6.35
C TRP A 170 1.59 -12.12 4.82
N TYR A 171 1.36 -10.93 4.24
CA TYR A 171 1.35 -10.72 2.78
C TYR A 171 2.73 -10.73 2.10
N ILE A 172 3.82 -11.00 2.82
CA ILE A 172 5.18 -11.07 2.23
C ILE A 172 5.26 -11.99 1.01
N HIS A 173 4.60 -13.16 1.05
CA HIS A 173 4.62 -14.12 -0.05
C HIS A 173 3.84 -13.61 -1.27
N HIS A 174 2.73 -12.92 -1.04
CA HIS A 174 1.95 -12.28 -2.10
C HIS A 174 2.77 -11.19 -2.80
N TRP A 175 3.50 -10.38 -2.03
CA TRP A 175 4.37 -9.34 -2.56
C TRP A 175 5.60 -9.89 -3.30
N ILE A 176 6.22 -10.98 -2.83
CA ILE A 176 7.30 -11.64 -3.58
C ILE A 176 6.78 -12.16 -4.93
N MET A 177 5.61 -12.82 -4.95
CA MET A 177 5.00 -13.31 -6.19
C MET A 177 4.68 -12.17 -7.16
N MET A 178 4.13 -11.06 -6.65
CA MET A 178 3.82 -9.89 -7.47
C MET A 178 5.09 -9.21 -8.00
N GLY A 179 6.14 -9.10 -7.19
CA GLY A 179 7.45 -8.61 -7.63
C GLY A 179 8.02 -9.47 -8.75
N ALA A 180 7.97 -10.80 -8.62
CA ALA A 180 8.39 -11.72 -9.67
C ALA A 180 7.55 -11.58 -10.95
N LEU A 181 6.22 -11.46 -10.84
CA LEU A 181 5.34 -11.25 -11.98
C LEU A 181 5.65 -9.94 -12.70
N ILE A 182 5.87 -8.86 -11.96
CA ILE A 182 6.20 -7.55 -12.54
C ILE A 182 7.53 -7.62 -13.27
N GLU A 183 8.58 -8.13 -12.61
CA GLU A 183 9.95 -8.15 -13.14
C GLU A 183 10.15 -9.11 -14.31
N LEU A 184 9.53 -10.30 -14.24
CA LEU A 184 9.78 -11.37 -15.20
C LEU A 184 8.75 -11.41 -16.33
N VAL A 185 7.57 -10.82 -16.11
CA VAL A 185 6.47 -10.85 -17.08
C VAL A 185 6.08 -9.45 -17.51
N ALA A 186 5.61 -8.59 -16.61
CA ALA A 186 4.99 -7.33 -17.03
C ALA A 186 5.99 -6.33 -17.65
N LEU A 187 7.13 -6.12 -17.00
CA LEU A 187 8.10 -5.10 -17.39
C LEU A 187 8.81 -5.40 -18.72
N PRO A 188 9.21 -6.63 -19.05
CA PRO A 188 9.74 -6.95 -20.38
C PRO A 188 8.82 -6.47 -21.53
N TYR A 189 7.51 -6.48 -21.33
CA TYR A 189 6.54 -6.02 -22.34
C TYR A 189 6.13 -4.55 -22.18
N ALA A 190 6.27 -3.97 -20.98
CA ALA A 190 5.93 -2.57 -20.69
C ALA A 190 7.09 -1.59 -20.92
N LEU A 191 8.34 -2.00 -20.71
CA LEU A 191 9.54 -1.16 -20.81
C LEU A 191 9.87 -0.65 -22.22
N PRO A 192 9.57 -1.36 -23.32
CA PRO A 192 9.72 -0.80 -24.67
C PRO A 192 8.93 0.50 -24.89
N LEU A 193 7.96 0.81 -24.02
CA LEU A 193 7.18 2.04 -24.04
C LEU A 193 7.77 3.16 -23.16
N THR A 194 8.81 2.90 -22.36
CA THR A 194 9.26 3.79 -21.25
C THR A 194 10.70 4.28 -21.38
N HIS A 195 11.33 4.25 -22.56
CA HIS A 195 12.67 4.80 -22.85
C HIS A 195 12.89 6.28 -22.43
N THR A 196 11.91 6.95 -21.82
CA THR A 196 11.90 8.38 -21.51
C THR A 196 12.31 8.78 -20.09
N VAL A 197 12.45 7.85 -19.12
CA VAL A 197 12.74 8.25 -17.72
C VAL A 197 14.25 8.39 -17.44
N ALA A 198 15.08 7.60 -18.11
CA ALA A 198 16.54 7.61 -17.88
C ALA A 198 17.26 8.90 -18.30
N ASN A 199 16.59 9.80 -19.03
CA ASN A 199 17.18 11.06 -19.50
C ASN A 199 16.98 12.25 -18.54
N TYR A 200 16.33 12.08 -17.38
CA TYR A 200 16.13 13.17 -16.41
C TYR A 200 17.13 13.16 -15.23
N PHE A 201 18.07 12.20 -15.22
CA PHE A 201 19.11 12.09 -14.18
C PHE A 201 20.55 12.19 -14.72
N VAL A 202 20.73 12.75 -15.92
CA VAL A 202 22.03 13.14 -16.47
C VAL A 202 22.04 14.64 -16.74
#